data_AF-A0AAN6ZAT8-F1
#
_entry.id   AF-A0AAN6ZAT8-F1
#
_cell.length_a   1.000
_cell.length_b   1.000
_cell.length_c   1.000
_cell.angle_alpha   90.00
_cell.angle_beta   90.00
_cell.angle_gamma   90.00
#
_symmetry.space_group_name_H-M   'P 1'
#
loop_
_entity.id
_entity.type
_entity.pdbx_description
1 polymer ?
#
loop_
_entity_poly.entity_id
_entity_poly.type
_entity_poly.pdbx_seq_one_letter_code
_entity_poly.pdbx_strand_id
1 'polypeptide(L)'
;MVGSTGTSIIEQMKKTGLVTSNSFGLHTGSAALGQGGSLVIGGYEQNRLGTPFIFLAEVTIGVETGRWPFNTSERNMGGIWEGTTDAAGLRASSLLGGRIGSVVVSPNPAVPGIYLQGPTCANAAKHLPVKWDDRLKYYLWDTRDPAYWAIVNSGAYLGFVLADTQATNVTIKVPFKLLNLTLESPKGEAYEAPDWARPPSHE
;
A
#
# COMPACT_ATOMS: atom_id res chain seq x y z
N MET A 1 36.39 17.41 -6.08
CA MET A 1 35.19 17.36 -5.21
C MET A 1 34.83 15.90 -5.02
N VAL A 2 35.13 15.33 -3.86
CA VAL A 2 34.73 13.96 -3.51
C VAL A 2 33.34 14.07 -2.90
N GLY A 3 32.32 13.67 -3.64
CA GLY A 3 30.96 13.59 -3.11
C GLY A 3 30.91 12.49 -2.05
N SER A 4 30.58 12.85 -0.82
CA SER A 4 30.22 11.87 0.22
C SER A 4 28.90 11.23 -0.21
N THR A 5 28.97 10.06 -0.85
CA THR A 5 27.83 9.16 -0.97
C THR A 5 27.65 8.51 0.40
N GLY A 6 26.70 9.00 1.19
CA GLY A 6 26.37 8.40 2.48
C GLY A 6 25.96 6.93 2.29
N THR A 7 26.76 6.01 2.82
CA THR A 7 26.45 4.58 2.81
C THR A 7 25.29 4.28 3.76
N SER A 8 24.36 3.41 3.37
CA SER A 8 23.19 3.09 4.20
C SER A 8 23.60 2.50 5.56
N ILE A 9 22.77 2.64 6.59
CA ILE A 9 23.09 2.13 7.94
C ILE A 9 23.35 0.62 7.94
N ILE A 10 22.60 -0.14 7.14
CA ILE A 10 22.77 -1.60 7.02
C ILE A 10 24.11 -1.94 6.36
N GLU A 11 24.52 -1.15 5.36
CA GLU A 11 25.82 -1.32 4.71
C GLU A 11 26.97 -1.05 5.69
N GLN A 12 26.84 -0.02 6.53
CA GLN A 12 27.81 0.27 7.59
C GLN A 12 27.89 -0.88 8.60
N MET A 13 26.75 -1.40 9.06
CA MET A 13 26.70 -2.55 9.97
C MET A 13 27.34 -3.80 9.38
N LYS A 14 27.18 -4.03 8.07
CA LYS A 14 27.88 -5.13 7.37
C LYS A 14 29.38 -4.89 7.35
N LYS A 15 29.82 -3.67 7.02
CA LYS A 15 31.26 -3.31 6.96
C LYS A 15 31.96 -3.45 8.31
N THR A 16 31.26 -3.18 9.42
CA THR A 16 31.80 -3.36 10.77
C THR A 16 31.64 -4.77 11.32
N GLY A 17 31.08 -5.72 10.55
CA GLY A 17 30.87 -7.10 10.97
C GLY A 17 29.74 -7.32 11.98
N LEU A 18 28.86 -6.32 12.19
CA LEU A 18 27.69 -6.46 13.08
C LEU A 18 26.60 -7.34 12.46
N VAL A 19 26.53 -7.40 11.13
CA VAL A 19 25.64 -8.28 10.39
C VAL A 19 26.38 -8.97 9.26
N THR A 20 25.93 -10.17 8.90
CA THR A 20 26.56 -10.99 7.86
C THR A 20 26.11 -10.64 6.44
N SER A 21 25.00 -9.89 6.31
CA SER A 21 24.44 -9.54 5.00
C SER A 21 23.86 -8.11 4.97
N ASN A 22 23.81 -7.53 3.76
CA ASN A 22 23.18 -6.23 3.53
C ASN A 22 21.71 -6.45 3.19
N SER A 23 20.96 -6.99 4.16
CA SER A 23 19.55 -7.33 3.98
C SER A 23 18.76 -7.01 5.24
N PHE A 24 17.46 -6.85 5.07
CA PHE A 24 16.52 -6.72 6.17
C PHE A 24 15.18 -7.36 5.83
N GLY A 25 14.46 -7.78 6.85
CA GLY A 25 13.05 -8.15 6.78
C GLY A 25 12.23 -7.18 7.62
N LEU A 26 11.15 -6.65 7.07
CA LEU A 26 10.20 -5.82 7.79
C LEU A 26 8.85 -6.53 7.85
N HIS A 27 8.32 -6.67 9.05
CA HIS A 27 6.95 -7.06 9.31
C HIS A 27 6.22 -5.87 9.91
N THR A 28 5.30 -5.28 9.15
CA THR A 28 4.37 -4.27 9.67
C THR A 28 3.23 -5.00 10.37
N GLY A 29 3.15 -4.83 11.68
CA GLY A 29 2.06 -5.39 12.49
C GLY A 29 0.72 -4.71 12.23
N SER A 30 -0.33 -5.23 12.87
CA SER A 30 -1.69 -4.71 12.78
C SER A 30 -2.18 -4.29 14.15
N ALA A 31 -2.37 -2.99 14.36
CA ALA A 31 -2.95 -2.44 15.58
C ALA A 31 -4.37 -3.01 15.82
N ALA A 32 -5.18 -3.14 14.75
CA ALA A 32 -6.53 -3.68 14.82
C ALA A 32 -6.59 -5.15 15.27
N LEU A 33 -5.49 -5.91 15.09
CA LEU A 33 -5.36 -7.30 15.52
C LEU A 33 -4.45 -7.47 16.74
N GLY A 34 -3.95 -6.39 17.35
CA GLY A 34 -2.98 -6.46 18.45
C GLY A 34 -1.64 -7.11 18.05
N GLN A 35 -1.28 -7.07 16.77
CA GLN A 35 -0.06 -7.67 16.24
C GLN A 35 1.06 -6.63 16.21
N GLY A 36 2.16 -6.90 16.91
CA GLY A 36 3.37 -6.08 16.86
C GLY A 36 4.10 -6.19 15.52
N GLY A 37 4.83 -5.13 15.16
CA GLY A 37 5.76 -5.16 14.03
C GLY A 37 7.16 -5.65 14.44
N SER A 38 7.98 -6.02 13.46
CA SER A 38 9.38 -6.37 13.68
C SER A 38 10.26 -5.95 12.51
N LEU A 39 11.50 -5.58 12.83
CA LEU A 39 12.57 -5.33 11.86
C LEU A 39 13.73 -6.27 12.18
N VAL A 40 14.11 -7.09 11.20
CA VAL A 40 15.26 -7.98 11.28
C VAL A 40 16.33 -7.42 10.36
N ILE A 41 17.54 -7.19 10.88
CA ILE A 41 18.68 -6.68 10.12
C ILE A 41 19.71 -7.79 9.99
N GLY A 42 20.32 -7.93 8.81
CA GLY A 42 21.37 -8.93 8.58
C GLY A 42 20.87 -10.28 8.10
N GLY A 43 19.57 -10.41 7.87
CA GLY A 43 18.94 -11.59 7.29
C GLY A 43 17.52 -11.30 6.84
N TYR A 44 17.01 -12.19 5.99
CA TYR A 44 15.63 -12.20 5.55
C TYR A 44 15.19 -13.66 5.37
N GLU A 45 13.88 -13.89 5.33
CA GLU A 45 13.32 -15.22 5.08
C GLU A 45 13.22 -15.42 3.57
N GLN A 46 13.94 -16.41 3.04
CA GLN A 46 14.10 -16.59 1.58
C GLN A 46 12.81 -17.00 0.88
N ASN A 47 11.90 -17.69 1.56
CA ASN A 47 10.58 -18.03 1.01
C ASN A 47 9.63 -16.82 0.93
N ARG A 48 10.07 -15.63 1.40
CA ARG A 48 9.33 -14.35 1.34
C ARG A 48 9.98 -13.33 0.41
N LEU A 49 10.95 -13.73 -0.42
CA LEU A 49 11.51 -12.87 -1.47
C LEU A 49 10.53 -12.69 -2.63
N GLY A 50 10.26 -11.44 -2.96
CA GLY A 50 9.89 -11.05 -4.33
C GLY A 50 11.15 -10.76 -5.14
N THR A 51 11.07 -10.96 -6.46
CA THR A 51 12.06 -10.44 -7.42
C THR A 51 12.23 -8.92 -7.26
N PRO A 52 13.36 -8.32 -7.69
CA PRO A 52 13.63 -6.88 -7.48
C PRO A 52 12.54 -5.97 -8.06
N PHE A 53 11.83 -6.45 -9.08
CA PHE A 53 10.66 -5.82 -9.64
C PHE A 53 9.43 -6.69 -9.41
N ILE A 54 8.37 -6.05 -8.94
CA ILE A 54 7.06 -6.64 -8.77
C ILE A 54 6.12 -5.86 -9.67
N PHE A 55 5.39 -6.56 -10.53
CA PHE A 55 4.44 -5.97 -11.46
C PHE A 55 3.02 -6.21 -10.95
N LEU A 56 2.25 -5.15 -10.76
CA LEU A 56 0.81 -5.27 -10.53
C LEU A 56 0.12 -5.53 -11.87
N ALA A 57 -0.53 -6.69 -11.99
CA ALA A 57 -1.17 -7.13 -13.22
C ALA A 57 -2.70 -7.05 -13.19
N GLU A 58 -3.30 -7.10 -11.99
CA GLU A 58 -4.74 -7.05 -11.78
C GLU A 58 -5.05 -6.65 -10.32
N VAL A 59 -6.20 -6.01 -10.10
CA VAL A 59 -6.74 -5.66 -8.79
C VAL A 59 -8.19 -6.12 -8.74
N THR A 60 -8.56 -6.94 -7.76
CA THR A 60 -9.90 -7.54 -7.67
C THR A 60 -10.58 -7.21 -6.35
N ILE A 61 -11.92 -7.28 -6.35
CA ILE A 61 -12.71 -7.30 -5.13
C ILE A 61 -13.49 -8.61 -5.10
N GLY A 62 -13.34 -9.36 -4.00
CA GLY A 62 -13.94 -10.68 -3.87
C GLY A 62 -14.22 -11.07 -2.42
N VAL A 63 -14.71 -12.30 -2.26
CA VAL A 63 -15.01 -12.90 -0.95
C VAL A 63 -14.31 -14.24 -0.83
N GLU A 64 -13.51 -14.40 0.23
CA GLU A 64 -12.83 -15.66 0.50
C GLU A 64 -13.78 -16.69 1.10
N THR A 65 -14.57 -16.26 2.08
CA THR A 65 -15.51 -17.11 2.82
C THR A 65 -16.85 -16.41 3.01
N GLY A 66 -17.94 -17.16 2.92
CA GLY A 66 -19.31 -16.62 3.03
C GLY A 66 -19.85 -16.09 1.71
N ARG A 67 -20.66 -15.02 1.78
CA ARG A 67 -21.31 -14.34 0.65
C ARG A 67 -20.92 -12.87 0.62
N TRP A 68 -21.13 -12.22 -0.52
CA TRP A 68 -20.96 -10.77 -0.62
C TRP A 68 -21.92 -10.04 0.34
N PRO A 69 -21.44 -9.06 1.12
CA PRO A 69 -22.22 -8.43 2.19
C PRO A 69 -23.38 -7.55 1.72
N PHE A 70 -23.44 -7.16 0.44
CA PHE A 70 -24.44 -6.19 -0.07
C PHE A 70 -25.65 -6.81 -0.77
N ASN A 71 -26.03 -8.04 -0.39
CA ASN A 71 -27.19 -8.76 -0.92
C ASN A 71 -27.18 -8.86 -2.47
N THR A 72 -26.04 -9.29 -3.02
CA THR A 72 -25.94 -9.72 -4.42
C THR A 72 -25.69 -11.23 -4.43
N SER A 73 -26.18 -11.91 -5.47
CA SER A 73 -25.89 -13.33 -5.71
C SER A 73 -24.45 -13.58 -6.18
N GLU A 74 -23.67 -12.52 -6.38
CA GLU A 74 -22.31 -12.57 -6.90
C GLU A 74 -21.30 -12.82 -5.78
N ARG A 75 -20.41 -13.80 -5.98
CA ARG A 75 -19.29 -14.07 -5.05
C ARG A 75 -18.08 -13.17 -5.29
N ASN A 76 -17.95 -12.61 -6.50
CA ASN A 76 -16.84 -11.77 -6.92
C ASN A 76 -17.39 -10.62 -7.76
N MET A 77 -16.95 -9.39 -7.48
CA MET A 77 -17.33 -8.23 -8.29
C MET A 77 -16.40 -8.03 -9.50
N GLY A 78 -15.43 -8.92 -9.70
CA GLY A 78 -14.51 -8.92 -10.84
C GLY A 78 -13.25 -8.09 -10.62
N GLY A 79 -12.54 -7.85 -11.73
CA GLY A 79 -11.37 -6.97 -11.78
C GLY A 79 -11.80 -5.50 -11.82
N ILE A 80 -11.17 -4.69 -10.97
CA ILE A 80 -11.30 -3.22 -10.96
C ILE A 80 -10.09 -2.55 -11.64
N TRP A 81 -9.13 -3.34 -12.12
CA TRP A 81 -7.97 -2.89 -12.87
C TRP A 81 -8.29 -2.81 -14.36
N GLU A 82 -7.98 -1.68 -14.97
CA GLU A 82 -8.17 -1.46 -16.41
C GLU A 82 -6.84 -1.51 -17.19
N GLY A 83 -5.74 -1.83 -16.51
CA GLY A 83 -4.40 -1.64 -17.04
C GLY A 83 -3.87 -0.23 -16.75
N THR A 84 -2.54 -0.12 -16.71
CA THR A 84 -1.92 1.21 -16.65
C THR A 84 -2.06 1.94 -17.98
N THR A 85 -2.62 3.14 -17.94
CA THR A 85 -2.67 4.06 -19.09
C THR A 85 -1.57 5.13 -19.05
N ASP A 86 -0.87 5.24 -17.91
CA ASP A 86 0.26 6.15 -17.76
C ASP A 86 1.44 5.71 -18.64
N ALA A 87 1.90 6.62 -19.51
CA ALA A 87 2.96 6.34 -20.48
C ALA A 87 4.29 6.02 -19.78
N ALA A 88 4.59 6.68 -18.65
CA ALA A 88 5.80 6.40 -17.89
C ALA A 88 5.74 5.01 -17.23
N GLY A 89 4.60 4.65 -16.63
CA GLY A 89 4.34 3.34 -16.04
C GLY A 89 4.40 2.21 -17.07
N LEU A 90 3.80 2.39 -18.26
CA LEU A 90 3.89 1.44 -19.37
C LEU A 90 5.33 1.24 -19.84
N ARG A 91 6.06 2.34 -20.03
CA ARG A 91 7.47 2.29 -20.44
C ARG A 91 8.34 1.62 -19.39
N ALA A 92 8.17 1.97 -18.12
CA ALA A 92 8.92 1.38 -17.01
C ALA A 92 8.66 -0.12 -16.90
N SER A 93 7.39 -0.53 -16.96
CA SER A 93 7.00 -1.93 -16.96
C SER A 93 7.64 -2.69 -18.12
N SER A 94 7.54 -2.16 -19.36
CA SER A 94 8.13 -2.77 -20.54
C SER A 94 9.65 -2.90 -20.45
N LEU A 95 10.36 -1.86 -19.98
CA LEU A 95 11.82 -1.89 -19.85
C LEU A 95 12.32 -2.91 -18.81
N LEU A 96 11.49 -3.21 -17.81
CA LEU A 96 11.84 -4.10 -16.71
C LEU A 96 11.32 -5.54 -16.92
N GLY A 97 10.68 -5.82 -18.06
CA GLY A 97 10.18 -7.16 -18.41
C GLY A 97 8.77 -7.46 -17.91
N GLY A 98 7.99 -6.43 -17.55
CA GLY A 98 6.60 -6.58 -17.16
C GLY A 98 5.67 -6.86 -18.34
N ARG A 99 4.53 -7.51 -18.05
CA ARG A 99 3.47 -7.79 -19.05
C ARG A 99 2.80 -6.48 -19.51
N ILE A 100 2.30 -6.47 -20.74
CA ILE A 100 1.41 -5.39 -21.24
C ILE A 100 0.26 -5.15 -20.24
N GLY A 101 0.01 -3.88 -19.94
CA GLY A 101 -1.03 -3.44 -19.00
C GLY A 101 -0.64 -3.54 -17.53
N SER A 102 0.52 -4.11 -17.19
CA SER A 102 1.03 -4.13 -15.81
C SER A 102 1.85 -2.89 -15.47
N VAL A 103 1.95 -2.57 -14.18
CA VAL A 103 2.76 -1.44 -13.68
C VAL A 103 3.72 -1.93 -12.60
N VAL A 104 4.90 -1.32 -12.55
CA VAL A 104 5.87 -1.58 -11.47
C VAL A 104 5.31 -0.99 -10.17
N VAL A 105 5.29 -1.81 -9.12
CA VAL A 105 4.86 -1.39 -7.79
C VAL A 105 5.93 -1.66 -6.75
N SER A 106 5.94 -0.87 -5.69
CA SER A 106 6.84 -1.07 -4.55
C SER A 106 6.06 -0.99 -3.24
N PRO A 107 6.35 -1.87 -2.27
CA PRO A 107 5.89 -1.68 -0.90
C PRO A 107 6.54 -0.43 -0.30
N ASN A 108 5.74 0.48 0.25
CA ASN A 108 6.24 1.65 0.95
C ASN A 108 5.69 1.69 2.38
N PRO A 109 6.45 1.23 3.39
CA PRO A 109 5.98 1.18 4.78
C PRO A 109 5.89 2.56 5.44
N ALA A 110 6.39 3.62 4.80
CA ALA A 110 6.37 4.97 5.36
C ALA A 110 5.02 5.70 5.17
N VAL A 111 4.08 5.10 4.43
CA VAL A 111 2.81 5.75 4.10
C VAL A 111 1.64 4.87 4.56
N PRO A 112 0.68 5.41 5.33
CA PRO A 112 -0.39 4.62 5.94
C PRO A 112 -1.56 4.37 4.97
N GLY A 113 -1.27 3.88 3.76
CA GLY A 113 -2.29 3.65 2.75
C GLY A 113 -1.80 2.93 1.49
N ILE A 114 -2.75 2.55 0.64
CA ILE A 114 -2.49 1.93 -0.66
C ILE A 114 -2.80 2.96 -1.74
N TYR A 115 -1.82 3.21 -2.61
CA TYR A 115 -1.99 4.10 -3.76
C TYR A 115 -2.20 3.25 -5.01
N LEU A 116 -3.36 3.41 -5.62
CA LEU A 116 -3.67 2.86 -6.94
C LEU A 116 -3.90 4.00 -7.92
N GLN A 117 -3.95 3.67 -9.19
CA GLN A 117 -4.26 4.64 -10.22
C GLN A 117 -5.70 5.16 -10.05
N GLY A 118 -5.92 6.43 -10.38
CA GLY A 118 -7.22 7.10 -10.22
C GLY A 118 -8.42 6.28 -10.73
N PRO A 119 -8.38 5.75 -11.97
CA PRO A 119 -9.45 4.89 -12.50
C PRO A 119 -9.71 3.64 -11.64
N THR A 120 -8.66 2.95 -11.18
CA THR A 120 -8.80 1.78 -10.30
C THR A 120 -9.42 2.15 -8.96
N CYS A 121 -9.01 3.26 -8.35
CA CYS A 121 -9.65 3.74 -7.11
C CYS A 121 -11.12 4.11 -7.34
N ALA A 122 -11.43 4.79 -8.44
CA ALA A 122 -12.80 5.16 -8.78
C ALA A 122 -13.68 3.93 -9.03
N ASN A 123 -13.15 2.89 -9.67
CA ASN A 123 -13.84 1.63 -9.87
C ASN A 123 -14.04 0.89 -8.54
N ALA A 124 -13.03 0.84 -7.67
CA ALA A 124 -13.18 0.29 -6.32
C ALA A 124 -14.30 1.00 -5.53
N ALA A 125 -14.32 2.33 -5.60
CA ALA A 125 -15.28 3.16 -4.87
C ALA A 125 -16.75 2.93 -5.29
N LYS A 126 -17.01 2.44 -6.50
CA LYS A 126 -18.37 2.04 -6.94
C LYS A 126 -18.93 0.87 -6.12
N HIS A 127 -18.04 0.07 -5.54
CA HIS A 127 -18.38 -1.17 -4.83
C HIS A 127 -18.15 -1.08 -3.32
N LEU A 128 -17.62 0.03 -2.82
CA LEU A 128 -17.22 0.19 -1.43
C LEU A 128 -17.90 1.41 -0.82
N PRO A 129 -18.33 1.36 0.45
CA PRO A 129 -18.88 2.50 1.18
C PRO A 129 -17.77 3.49 1.56
N VAL A 130 -17.17 4.11 0.55
CA VAL A 130 -16.10 5.10 0.68
C VAL A 130 -16.47 6.39 -0.04
N LYS A 131 -15.91 7.51 0.42
CA LYS A 131 -16.10 8.84 -0.14
C LYS A 131 -14.77 9.52 -0.41
N TRP A 132 -14.64 10.16 -1.56
CA TRP A 132 -13.47 10.98 -1.86
C TRP A 132 -13.42 12.21 -0.94
N ASP A 133 -12.31 12.39 -0.25
CA ASP A 133 -11.98 13.62 0.48
C ASP A 133 -10.96 14.43 -0.33
N ASP A 134 -11.38 15.57 -0.86
CA ASP A 134 -10.53 16.37 -1.74
C ASP A 134 -9.36 17.05 -1.02
N ARG A 135 -9.46 17.25 0.30
CA ARG A 135 -8.39 17.87 1.09
C ARG A 135 -7.28 16.87 1.36
N LEU A 136 -7.65 15.64 1.72
CA LEU A 136 -6.69 14.58 2.04
C LEU A 136 -6.23 13.82 0.79
N LYS A 137 -6.96 13.92 -0.32
CA LYS A 137 -6.73 13.15 -1.56
C LYS A 137 -6.79 11.64 -1.34
N TYR A 138 -7.71 11.19 -0.48
CA TYR A 138 -8.00 9.79 -0.20
C TYR A 138 -9.48 9.49 -0.33
N TYR A 139 -9.79 8.23 -0.60
CA TYR A 139 -11.10 7.66 -0.32
C TYR A 139 -11.17 7.25 1.16
N LEU A 140 -12.14 7.80 1.90
CA LEU A 140 -12.36 7.52 3.31
C LEU A 140 -13.60 6.65 3.49
N TRP A 141 -13.54 5.70 4.42
CA TRP A 141 -14.70 4.90 4.80
C TRP A 141 -15.83 5.78 5.37
N ASP A 142 -17.08 5.55 4.92
CA ASP A 142 -18.25 6.12 5.58
C ASP A 142 -18.71 5.19 6.71
N THR A 143 -18.20 5.42 7.91
CA THR A 143 -18.48 4.57 9.08
C THR A 143 -19.93 4.64 9.58
N ARG A 144 -20.72 5.57 9.03
CA ARG A 144 -22.16 5.69 9.31
C ARG A 144 -23.01 4.83 8.37
N ASP A 145 -22.44 4.35 7.27
CA ASP A 145 -23.12 3.45 6.34
C ASP A 145 -23.13 2.02 6.91
N PRO A 146 -24.29 1.36 7.08
CA PRO A 146 -24.33 -0.05 7.51
C PRO A 146 -23.50 -0.99 6.61
N ALA A 147 -23.35 -0.65 5.32
CA ALA A 147 -22.52 -1.40 4.38
C ALA A 147 -21.05 -1.44 4.81
N TYR A 148 -20.54 -0.39 5.46
CA TYR A 148 -19.17 -0.39 5.97
C TYR A 148 -18.96 -1.51 6.98
N TRP A 149 -19.84 -1.63 7.97
CA TRP A 149 -19.75 -2.68 8.99
C TRP A 149 -19.96 -4.08 8.41
N ALA A 150 -20.82 -4.20 7.40
CA ALA A 150 -21.05 -5.47 6.72
C ALA A 150 -19.80 -5.96 5.98
N ILE A 151 -19.06 -5.07 5.30
CA ILE A 151 -17.86 -5.48 4.55
C ILE A 151 -16.65 -5.73 5.44
N VAL A 152 -16.37 -4.86 6.42
CA VAL A 152 -15.19 -5.03 7.29
C VAL A 152 -15.28 -6.25 8.21
N ASN A 153 -16.49 -6.75 8.48
CA ASN A 153 -16.73 -7.95 9.29
C ASN A 153 -17.00 -9.22 8.45
N SER A 154 -16.91 -9.12 7.12
CA SER A 154 -17.08 -10.26 6.21
C SER A 154 -15.74 -10.89 5.81
N GLY A 155 -15.80 -11.99 5.05
CA GLY A 155 -14.63 -12.57 4.37
C GLY A 155 -14.22 -11.84 3.09
N ALA A 156 -14.72 -10.62 2.85
CA ALA A 156 -14.39 -9.83 1.67
C ALA A 156 -12.96 -9.26 1.71
N TYR A 157 -12.35 -9.14 0.54
CA TYR A 157 -10.97 -8.70 0.37
C TYR A 157 -10.78 -7.79 -0.85
N LEU A 158 -9.70 -7.02 -0.80
CA LEU A 158 -9.07 -6.38 -1.95
C LEU A 158 -7.88 -7.25 -2.39
N GLY A 159 -7.91 -7.74 -3.62
CA GLY A 159 -6.93 -8.68 -4.16
C GLY A 159 -5.95 -7.98 -5.10
N PHE A 160 -4.68 -8.32 -5.01
CA PHE A 160 -3.62 -7.84 -5.88
C PHE A 160 -2.98 -9.03 -6.57
N VAL A 161 -3.07 -9.11 -7.90
CA VAL A 161 -2.32 -10.09 -8.67
C VAL A 161 -1.00 -9.47 -9.05
N LEU A 162 0.05 -9.98 -8.42
CA LEU A 162 1.43 -9.55 -8.61
C LEU A 162 2.13 -10.58 -9.49
N ALA A 163 2.95 -10.11 -10.41
CA ALA A 163 3.79 -10.94 -11.26
C ALA A 163 5.27 -10.59 -11.04
N ASP A 164 6.12 -11.60 -11.11
CA ASP A 164 7.56 -11.41 -11.23
C ASP A 164 7.99 -11.25 -12.71
N THR A 165 9.29 -11.10 -12.94
CA THR A 165 9.87 -11.03 -14.29
C THR A 165 9.74 -12.34 -15.08
N GLN A 166 9.35 -13.45 -14.43
CA GLN A 166 9.08 -14.74 -15.07
C GLN A 166 7.58 -14.93 -15.37
N ALA A 167 6.76 -13.90 -15.14
CA ALA A 167 5.31 -13.92 -15.28
C ALA A 167 4.61 -14.94 -14.37
N THR A 168 5.23 -15.32 -13.25
CA THR A 168 4.60 -16.13 -12.21
C THR A 168 3.69 -15.26 -11.38
N ASN A 169 2.38 -15.55 -11.40
CA ASN A 169 1.40 -14.78 -10.66
C ASN A 169 1.26 -15.25 -9.21
N VAL A 170 1.29 -14.29 -8.29
CA VAL A 170 0.94 -14.45 -6.88
C VAL A 170 -0.20 -13.50 -6.57
N THR A 171 -1.27 -14.03 -5.96
CA THR A 171 -2.39 -13.19 -5.51
C THR A 171 -2.28 -12.91 -4.03
N ILE A 172 -2.13 -11.64 -3.65
CA ILE A 172 -2.21 -11.18 -2.27
C ILE A 172 -3.63 -10.69 -2.01
N LYS A 173 -4.35 -11.33 -1.10
CA LYS A 173 -5.70 -10.93 -0.68
C LYS A 173 -5.61 -10.19 0.65
N VAL A 174 -6.01 -8.93 0.66
CA VAL A 174 -6.03 -8.09 1.87
C VAL A 174 -7.47 -7.97 2.37
N PRO A 175 -7.81 -8.55 3.52
CA PRO A 175 -9.15 -8.43 4.10
C PRO A 175 -9.50 -6.96 4.37
N PHE A 176 -10.74 -6.55 4.09
CA PHE A 176 -11.18 -5.17 4.38
C PHE A 176 -11.10 -4.81 5.87
N LYS A 177 -11.15 -5.80 6.76
CA LYS A 177 -10.89 -5.62 8.20
C LYS A 177 -9.52 -4.98 8.49
N LEU A 178 -8.51 -5.25 7.65
CA LEU A 178 -7.17 -4.67 7.78
C LEU A 178 -7.03 -3.30 7.11
N LEU A 179 -7.98 -2.94 6.25
CA LEU A 179 -8.02 -1.64 5.56
C LEU A 179 -8.87 -0.61 6.32
N ASN A 180 -9.26 -0.91 7.55
CA ASN A 180 -10.04 -0.05 8.42
C ASN A 180 -9.14 0.87 9.29
N LEU A 181 -8.29 1.67 8.65
CA LEU A 181 -7.39 2.58 9.35
C LEU A 181 -8.15 3.84 9.77
N THR A 182 -8.01 4.22 11.05
CA THR A 182 -8.50 5.50 11.54
C THR A 182 -7.39 6.54 11.38
N LEU A 183 -7.65 7.56 10.57
CA LEU A 183 -6.76 8.71 10.45
C LEU A 183 -7.09 9.69 11.58
N GLU A 184 -6.25 9.72 12.61
CA GLU A 184 -6.27 10.81 13.57
C GLU A 184 -5.51 12.01 12.98
N SER A 185 -6.05 13.22 13.13
CA SER A 185 -5.21 14.40 12.90
C SER A 185 -4.00 14.31 13.83
N PRO A 186 -2.81 14.78 13.40
CA PRO A 186 -1.69 14.91 14.32
C PRO A 186 -2.21 15.63 15.56
N LYS A 187 -2.13 14.96 16.73
CA LYS A 187 -2.57 15.57 17.99
C LYS A 187 -1.75 16.85 18.13
N GLY A 188 -2.45 17.98 18.05
CA GLY A 188 -1.80 19.28 18.03
C GLY A 188 -1.02 19.50 19.31
N GLU A 189 0.30 19.41 19.23
CA GLU A 189 1.06 20.55 19.69
C GLU A 189 0.78 21.64 18.64
N ALA A 190 0.26 22.78 19.09
CA ALA A 190 0.11 23.94 18.23
C ALA A 190 1.45 24.13 17.52
N TYR A 191 1.43 24.13 16.19
CA TYR A 191 2.60 24.59 15.44
C TYR A 191 2.75 26.07 15.76
N GLU A 192 3.51 26.40 16.80
CA GLU A 192 4.10 27.72 16.95
C GLU A 192 5.05 27.86 15.77
N ALA A 193 4.60 28.58 14.75
CA ALA A 193 5.47 28.98 13.66
C ALA A 193 6.70 29.64 14.31
N PRO A 194 7.92 29.15 14.01
CA PRO A 194 9.14 29.75 14.54
C PRO A 194 9.14 31.25 14.18
N ASP A 195 9.74 32.11 15.01
CA ASP A 195 9.62 33.57 14.89
C ASP A 195 9.93 34.12 13.49
N TRP A 196 10.77 33.43 12.70
CA TRP A 196 11.08 33.80 11.32
C TRP A 196 9.92 33.60 10.32
N ALA A 197 8.90 32.82 10.67
CA ALA A 197 7.72 32.50 9.87
C ALA A 197 6.48 33.32 10.26
N ARG A 198 6.58 34.19 11.27
CA ARG A 198 5.49 35.14 11.60
C ARG A 198 5.59 36.36 10.67
N PRO A 199 4.48 36.81 10.05
CA PRO A 199 4.49 38.04 9.29
C PRO A 199 4.83 39.21 10.23
N PRO A 200 5.62 40.20 9.78
CA PRO A 200 5.95 41.36 10.59
C PRO A 200 4.65 42.07 11.00
N SER A 201 4.49 42.31 12.31
CA SER A 201 3.41 43.13 12.83
C SER A 201 3.60 44.55 12.31
N HIS A 202 2.70 44.98 11.44
CA HIS A 202 2.58 46.38 11.08
C HIS A 202 1.99 47.13 12.28
N GLU A 203 2.83 47.93 12.95
CA GLU A 203 2.38 49.13 13.68
C GLU A 203 2.12 50.27 12.69
#